data_AF-A0A0N5CSH7-F1
#
_entry.id   AF-A0A0N5CSH7-F1
#
_cell.length_a   1.000
_cell.length_b   1.000
_cell.length_c   1.000
_cell.angle_alpha   90.00
_cell.angle_beta   90.00
_cell.angle_gamma   90.00
#
_symmetry.space_group_name_H-M   'P 1'
#
loop_
_entity.id
_entity.type
_entity.pdbx_description
1 polymer ?
#
loop_
_entity_poly.entity_id
_entity_poly.type
_entity_poly.pdbx_seq_one_letter_code
_entity_poly.pdbx_strand_id
1 'polypeptide(L)'
;EFSGSYSSPSLAHKAPPIEENPNALISIPPNAITENSKRPATSPFPSDFKAPIKAVGDVSLNGWQLVQFLIKATYRLPAGVTRDGIQLRINQLNELTSSGKVTDGCIKKLNFVVDALDRGLFEEAHQFFEQLLISFPTETRSSWAQGIRLLLNELKLPTRTASAGLGRHK
;
A
#
# COMPACT_ATOMS: atom_id res chain seq x y z
N GLU A 1 -65.73 15.57 4.73
CA GLU A 1 -65.38 16.91 4.23
C GLU A 1 -64.04 17.36 4.81
N PHE A 2 -63.45 18.35 4.16
CA PHE A 2 -62.04 18.77 4.11
C PHE A 2 -61.44 19.28 5.44
N SER A 3 -60.13 19.02 5.63
CA SER A 3 -59.04 20.02 5.81
C SER A 3 -58.09 19.72 6.97
N GLY A 4 -56.79 19.71 6.67
CA GLY A 4 -55.71 19.50 7.64
C GLY A 4 -55.37 20.74 8.46
N SER A 5 -54.50 20.59 9.47
CA SER A 5 -53.14 21.18 9.50
C SER A 5 -52.44 21.11 10.88
N TYR A 6 -51.11 21.11 10.80
CA TYR A 6 -50.09 21.61 11.74
C TYR A 6 -49.27 20.66 12.65
N SER A 7 -47.98 20.63 12.29
CA SER A 7 -46.80 20.86 13.14
C SER A 7 -46.16 19.69 13.91
N SER A 8 -44.95 19.32 13.45
CA SER A 8 -43.88 18.80 14.31
C SER A 8 -43.29 19.93 15.18
N PRO A 9 -42.68 19.64 16.34
CA PRO A 9 -41.24 19.33 16.34
C PRO A 9 -40.76 18.27 17.36
N SER A 10 -39.66 17.61 16.98
CA SER A 10 -38.55 17.05 17.78
C SER A 10 -38.62 17.15 19.32
N LEU A 11 -38.41 16.03 20.04
CA LEU A 11 -37.27 15.89 20.98
C LEU A 11 -37.10 14.44 21.51
N ALA A 12 -35.88 13.92 21.31
CA ALA A 12 -35.06 13.12 22.24
C ALA A 12 -35.73 12.04 23.11
N HIS A 13 -35.45 10.77 22.76
CA HIS A 13 -35.48 9.66 23.72
C HIS A 13 -34.44 9.91 24.82
N LYS A 14 -34.91 10.19 26.03
CA LYS A 14 -34.11 10.39 27.23
C LYS A 14 -33.68 9.02 27.76
N ALA A 15 -32.42 8.65 27.52
CA ALA A 15 -31.79 7.50 28.19
C ALA A 15 -31.68 7.76 29.70
N PRO A 16 -31.80 6.73 30.57
CA PRO A 16 -31.72 6.90 32.02
C PRO A 16 -30.32 7.40 32.47
N PRO A 17 -30.23 8.12 33.60
CA PRO A 17 -28.98 8.72 34.08
C PRO A 17 -27.96 7.67 34.56
N ILE A 18 -26.69 7.97 34.33
CA ILE A 18 -25.50 7.09 34.38
C ILE A 18 -25.03 6.78 35.84
N GLU A 19 -25.83 7.07 36.87
CA GLU A 19 -25.35 7.14 38.26
C GLU A 19 -25.21 5.81 39.02
N GLU A 20 -25.59 4.65 38.45
CA GLU A 20 -25.53 3.36 39.17
C GLU A 20 -24.48 2.36 38.64
N ASN A 21 -23.61 2.75 37.72
CA ASN A 21 -22.56 1.84 37.26
C ASN A 21 -21.20 2.53 37.09
N PRO A 22 -20.27 2.41 38.06
CA PRO A 22 -18.92 2.95 37.94
C PRO A 22 -18.08 2.28 36.84
N ASN A 23 -18.56 1.18 36.23
CA ASN A 23 -17.97 0.57 35.03
C ASN A 23 -18.60 1.05 33.71
N ALA A 24 -19.55 1.99 33.72
CA ALA A 24 -20.14 2.54 32.49
C ALA A 24 -19.15 3.44 31.70
N LEU A 25 -17.97 3.70 32.25
CA LEU A 25 -16.88 4.42 31.60
C LEU A 25 -15.90 3.46 30.90
N ILE A 26 -16.40 2.55 30.07
CA ILE A 26 -15.53 1.91 29.08
C ILE A 26 -15.35 2.90 27.92
N SER A 27 -14.40 3.83 28.11
CA SER A 27 -13.84 4.63 27.03
C SER A 27 -13.04 3.68 26.14
N ILE A 28 -13.71 3.04 25.17
CA ILE A 28 -13.04 2.37 24.07
C ILE A 28 -12.62 3.49 23.11
N PRO A 29 -11.32 3.81 22.98
CA PRO A 29 -10.89 4.79 21.99
C PRO A 29 -11.29 4.30 20.60
N PRO A 30 -11.63 5.19 19.65
CA PRO A 30 -12.16 4.83 18.33
C PRO A 30 -11.20 3.98 17.47
N ASN A 31 -9.98 3.70 17.95
CA ASN A 31 -8.97 2.85 17.32
C ASN A 31 -8.52 1.66 18.20
N ALA A 32 -9.32 1.19 19.16
CA ALA A 32 -8.99 -0.02 19.90
C ALA A 32 -9.10 -1.25 18.97
N ILE A 33 -7.97 -1.63 18.36
CA ILE A 33 -7.86 -2.85 17.57
C ILE A 33 -7.96 -4.02 18.56
N THR A 34 -9.11 -4.69 18.61
CA THR A 34 -9.22 -5.97 19.31
C THR A 34 -8.25 -6.93 18.62
N GLU A 35 -7.33 -7.52 19.38
CA GLU A 35 -6.19 -8.35 18.90
C GLU A 35 -6.63 -9.53 18.00
N ASN A 36 -7.92 -9.83 17.92
CA ASN A 36 -8.50 -10.86 17.06
C ASN A 36 -8.99 -10.38 15.68
N SER A 37 -8.84 -9.10 15.34
CA SER A 37 -9.06 -8.61 13.98
C SER A 37 -7.85 -8.98 13.11
N LYS A 38 -7.71 -10.27 12.79
CA LYS A 38 -6.90 -10.71 11.65
C LYS A 38 -7.41 -9.94 10.44
N ARG A 39 -6.67 -8.91 10.04
CA ARG A 39 -6.82 -8.28 8.73
C ARG A 39 -6.86 -9.42 7.72
N PRO A 40 -7.85 -9.51 6.82
CA PRO A 40 -7.83 -10.51 5.77
C PRO A 40 -6.47 -10.39 5.07
N ALA A 41 -5.66 -11.44 5.18
CA ALA A 41 -4.41 -11.53 4.44
C ALA A 41 -4.80 -11.70 2.97
N THR A 42 -4.96 -10.59 2.27
CA THR A 42 -5.24 -10.57 0.83
C THR A 42 -3.97 -10.82 0.00
N SER A 43 -2.84 -11.11 0.65
CA SER A 43 -1.63 -11.52 -0.04
C SER A 43 -1.66 -13.04 -0.26
N PRO A 44 -1.55 -13.53 -1.50
CA PRO A 44 -1.42 -14.96 -1.74
C PRO A 44 -0.23 -15.51 -0.95
N PHE A 45 -0.38 -16.73 -0.42
CA PHE A 45 0.70 -17.38 0.32
C PHE A 45 1.97 -17.40 -0.55
N PRO A 46 3.16 -17.07 0.01
CA PRO A 46 4.40 -16.96 -0.76
C PRO A 46 4.77 -18.21 -1.57
N SER A 47 4.24 -19.38 -1.18
CA SER A 47 4.48 -20.68 -1.81
C SER A 47 3.97 -20.79 -3.25
N ASP A 48 2.96 -20.01 -3.65
CA ASP A 48 2.36 -20.10 -4.99
C ASP A 48 2.85 -18.98 -5.93
N PHE A 49 3.73 -18.09 -5.46
CA PHE A 49 4.23 -16.98 -6.27
C PHE A 49 5.26 -17.46 -7.30
N LYS A 50 4.87 -17.49 -8.57
CA LYS A 50 5.79 -17.69 -9.69
C LYS A 50 6.36 -16.35 -10.15
N ALA A 51 7.64 -16.13 -9.88
CA ALA A 51 8.31 -14.90 -10.27
C ALA A 51 8.28 -14.68 -11.80
N PRO A 52 7.84 -13.51 -12.29
CA PRO A 52 7.87 -13.21 -13.71
C PRO A 52 9.31 -13.08 -14.24
N ILE A 53 9.48 -13.43 -15.52
CA ILE A 53 10.75 -13.39 -16.25
C ILE A 53 10.55 -12.52 -17.49
N LYS A 54 11.53 -11.66 -17.79
CA LYS A 54 11.58 -10.80 -18.98
C LYS A 54 12.99 -10.83 -19.57
N ALA A 55 13.14 -10.40 -20.82
CA ALA A 55 14.46 -10.13 -21.38
C ALA A 55 15.05 -8.85 -20.76
N VAL A 56 16.38 -8.81 -20.64
CA VAL A 56 17.11 -7.62 -20.17
C VAL A 56 16.90 -6.48 -21.17
N GLY A 57 16.54 -5.28 -20.69
CA GLY A 57 16.27 -4.13 -21.54
C GLY A 57 14.89 -4.13 -22.21
N ASP A 58 14.08 -5.17 -22.01
CA ASP A 58 12.70 -5.17 -22.49
C ASP A 58 11.86 -4.13 -21.72
N VAL A 59 11.44 -3.07 -22.41
CA VAL A 59 10.63 -1.97 -21.86
C VAL A 59 9.24 -1.92 -22.49
N SER A 60 8.74 -3.08 -22.93
CA SER A 60 7.43 -3.22 -23.60
C SER A 60 6.31 -3.76 -22.69
N LEU A 61 6.54 -3.80 -21.37
CA LEU A 61 5.58 -4.35 -20.43
C LEU A 61 4.34 -3.47 -20.31
N ASN A 62 3.18 -4.11 -20.30
CA ASN A 62 1.92 -3.45 -19.96
C ASN A 62 1.79 -3.23 -18.43
N GLY A 63 0.81 -2.45 -18.00
CA GLY A 63 0.68 -2.08 -16.59
C GLY A 63 0.49 -3.27 -15.64
N TRP A 64 -0.24 -4.32 -16.05
CA TRP A 64 -0.37 -5.53 -15.23
C TRP A 64 0.97 -6.26 -15.07
N GLN A 65 1.73 -6.41 -16.15
CA GLN A 65 3.07 -7.00 -16.11
C GLN A 65 4.02 -6.17 -15.22
N LEU A 66 3.98 -4.84 -15.31
CA LEU A 66 4.77 -3.96 -14.43
C LEU A 66 4.45 -4.19 -12.95
N VAL A 67 3.17 -4.31 -12.61
CA VAL A 67 2.74 -4.64 -11.25
C VAL A 67 3.35 -5.96 -10.79
N GLN A 68 3.33 -7.01 -11.62
CA GLN A 68 3.93 -8.30 -11.27
C GLN A 68 5.43 -8.19 -10.98
N PHE A 69 6.18 -7.41 -11.76
CA PHE A 69 7.61 -7.18 -11.52
C PHE A 69 7.89 -6.32 -10.28
N LEU A 70 7.07 -5.31 -10.02
CA LEU A 70 7.18 -4.52 -8.79
C LEU A 70 6.89 -5.38 -7.56
N ILE A 71 5.84 -6.23 -7.63
CA ILE A 71 5.53 -7.21 -6.58
C ILE A 71 6.69 -8.20 -6.41
N LYS A 72 7.26 -8.75 -7.49
CA LYS A 72 8.48 -9.58 -7.46
C LYS A 72 9.61 -8.89 -6.69
N ALA A 73 9.87 -7.62 -6.95
CA ALA A 73 10.92 -6.87 -6.28
C ALA A 73 10.67 -6.72 -4.76
N THR A 74 9.41 -6.63 -4.32
CA THR A 74 9.09 -6.61 -2.87
C THR A 74 9.48 -7.88 -2.13
N TYR A 75 9.59 -9.03 -2.81
CA TYR A 75 10.03 -10.29 -2.18
C TYR A 75 11.51 -10.29 -1.77
N ARG A 76 12.29 -9.31 -2.25
CA ARG A 76 13.66 -9.08 -1.76
C ARG A 76 13.68 -8.46 -0.35
N LEU A 77 12.55 -7.91 0.11
CA LEU A 77 12.38 -7.38 1.46
C LEU A 77 12.02 -8.50 2.44
N PRO A 78 12.42 -8.39 3.72
CA PRO A 78 11.93 -9.27 4.77
C PRO A 78 10.39 -9.29 4.81
N ALA A 79 9.82 -10.47 5.11
CA ALA A 79 8.38 -10.58 5.31
C ALA A 79 7.93 -9.72 6.50
N GLY A 80 6.81 -9.01 6.36
CA GLY A 80 6.25 -8.18 7.41
C GLY A 80 5.46 -6.98 6.89
N VAL A 81 4.98 -6.16 7.83
CA VAL A 81 4.06 -5.05 7.57
C VAL A 81 4.57 -4.02 6.56
N THR A 82 5.89 -3.79 6.51
CA THR A 82 6.50 -2.88 5.53
C THR A 82 6.29 -3.39 4.12
N ARG A 83 6.64 -4.66 3.88
CA ARG A 83 6.46 -5.31 2.58
C ARG A 83 4.98 -5.35 2.18
N ASP A 84 4.11 -5.74 3.10
CA ASP A 84 2.66 -5.82 2.84
C ASP A 84 2.07 -4.44 2.49
N GLY A 85 2.49 -3.40 3.22
CA GLY A 85 2.08 -2.02 2.96
C GLY A 85 2.54 -1.50 1.60
N ILE A 86 3.75 -1.87 1.17
CA ILE A 86 4.27 -1.55 -0.16
C ILE A 86 3.47 -2.29 -1.25
N GLN A 87 3.25 -3.60 -1.08
CA GLN A 87 2.47 -4.41 -2.02
C GLN A 87 1.05 -3.87 -2.19
N LEU A 88 0.38 -3.47 -1.09
CA LEU A 88 -0.95 -2.88 -1.13
C LEU A 88 -1.01 -1.62 -2.02
N ARG A 89 -0.01 -0.74 -1.89
CA ARG A 89 0.07 0.49 -2.71
C ARG A 89 0.37 0.18 -4.16
N ILE A 90 1.26 -0.79 -4.42
CA ILE A 90 1.59 -1.23 -5.79
C ILE A 90 0.35 -1.83 -6.47
N ASN A 91 -0.46 -2.61 -5.76
CA ASN A 91 -1.67 -3.20 -6.35
C ASN A 91 -2.68 -2.15 -6.85
N GLN A 92 -2.71 -0.95 -6.27
CA GLN A 92 -3.54 0.16 -6.78
C GLN A 92 -3.16 0.59 -8.19
N LEU A 93 -1.89 0.42 -8.59
CA LEU A 93 -1.44 0.73 -9.95
C LEU A 93 -2.19 -0.09 -11.00
N ASN A 94 -2.55 -1.34 -10.68
CA ASN A 94 -3.28 -2.21 -11.60
C ASN A 94 -4.66 -1.64 -11.94
N GLU A 95 -5.39 -1.18 -10.93
CA GLU A 95 -6.72 -0.56 -11.07
C GLU A 95 -6.62 0.77 -11.83
N LEU A 96 -5.63 1.59 -11.52
CA LEU A 96 -5.42 2.89 -12.17
C LEU A 96 -5.01 2.76 -13.63
N THR A 97 -4.20 1.74 -13.97
CA THR A 97 -3.88 1.41 -15.36
C THR A 97 -5.13 0.94 -16.10
N SER A 98 -5.89 0.00 -15.50
CA SER A 98 -7.09 -0.57 -16.13
C SER A 98 -8.20 0.47 -16.33
N SER A 99 -8.26 1.50 -15.47
CA SER A 99 -9.21 2.61 -15.58
C SER A 99 -8.69 3.77 -16.46
N GLY A 100 -7.53 3.64 -17.11
CA GLY A 100 -6.96 4.67 -17.98
C GLY A 100 -6.49 5.93 -17.26
N LYS A 101 -6.36 5.89 -15.93
CA LYS A 101 -5.86 7.01 -15.11
C LYS A 101 -4.34 7.14 -15.13
N VAL A 102 -3.65 6.12 -15.64
CA VAL A 102 -2.21 6.13 -15.90
C VAL A 102 -2.02 6.09 -17.42
N THR A 103 -1.41 7.13 -17.97
CA THR A 103 -1.20 7.24 -19.41
C THR A 103 -0.18 6.22 -19.91
N ASP A 104 -0.25 5.85 -21.19
CA ASP A 104 0.75 4.98 -21.83
C ASP A 104 2.16 5.56 -21.74
N GLY A 105 2.30 6.89 -21.76
CA GLY A 105 3.58 7.57 -21.55
C GLY A 105 4.15 7.29 -20.15
N CYS A 106 3.30 7.36 -19.12
CA CYS A 106 3.68 7.06 -17.74
C CYS A 106 4.07 5.57 -17.60
N ILE A 107 3.31 4.65 -18.21
CA ILE A 107 3.61 3.20 -18.24
C ILE A 107 4.95 2.93 -18.93
N LYS A 108 5.20 3.54 -20.09
CA LYS A 108 6.49 3.42 -20.80
C LYS A 108 7.65 3.95 -19.97
N LYS A 109 7.47 5.06 -19.25
CA LYS A 109 8.54 5.60 -18.42
C LYS A 109 8.78 4.76 -17.16
N LEU A 110 7.72 4.18 -16.59
CA LEU A 110 7.82 3.24 -15.48
C LEU A 110 8.53 1.93 -15.86
N ASN A 111 8.46 1.49 -17.12
CA ASN A 111 9.22 0.33 -17.60
C ASN A 111 10.73 0.46 -17.37
N PHE A 112 11.32 1.66 -17.52
CA PHE A 112 12.74 1.86 -17.26
C PHE A 112 13.10 1.68 -15.78
N VAL A 113 12.22 2.13 -14.88
CA VAL A 113 12.38 1.89 -13.43
C VAL A 113 12.37 0.40 -13.14
N VAL A 114 11.40 -0.33 -13.72
CA VAL A 114 11.26 -1.77 -13.52
C VAL A 114 12.42 -2.55 -14.13
N ASP A 115 12.90 -2.18 -15.32
CA ASP A 115 14.06 -2.84 -15.94
C ASP A 115 15.32 -2.69 -15.08
N ALA A 116 15.64 -1.46 -14.65
CA ALA A 116 16.76 -1.21 -13.76
C ALA A 116 16.64 -1.98 -12.44
N LEU A 117 15.43 -2.04 -11.86
CA LEU A 117 15.15 -2.75 -10.63
C LEU A 117 15.33 -4.27 -10.76
N ASP A 118 14.85 -4.87 -11.85
CA ASP A 118 14.98 -6.30 -12.12
C ASP A 118 16.46 -6.69 -12.29
N ARG A 119 17.24 -5.82 -12.94
CA ARG A 119 18.70 -5.93 -13.13
C ARG A 119 19.53 -5.64 -11.87
N GLY A 120 18.92 -5.16 -10.79
CA GLY A 120 19.61 -4.82 -9.54
C GLY A 120 20.35 -3.48 -9.56
N LEU A 121 20.08 -2.61 -10.54
CA LEU A 121 20.67 -1.28 -10.68
C LEU A 121 19.84 -0.25 -9.90
N PHE A 122 19.93 -0.29 -8.56
CA PHE A 122 19.04 0.48 -7.67
C PHE A 122 19.22 2.00 -7.77
N GLU A 123 20.44 2.48 -8.03
CA GLU A 123 20.69 3.91 -8.24
C GLU A 123 20.06 4.41 -9.55
N GLU A 124 20.21 3.66 -10.64
CA GLU A 124 19.57 3.97 -11.92
C GLU A 124 18.04 3.92 -11.80
N ALA A 125 17.49 2.91 -11.11
CA ALA A 125 16.06 2.81 -10.86
C ALA A 125 15.52 4.05 -10.12
N HIS A 126 16.29 4.58 -9.16
CA HIS A 126 15.98 5.84 -8.47
C HIS A 126 15.98 7.04 -9.42
N GLN A 127 17.00 7.15 -10.27
CA GLN A 127 17.10 8.25 -11.24
C GLN A 127 15.93 8.23 -12.23
N PHE A 128 15.60 7.07 -12.77
CA PHE A 128 14.44 6.91 -13.65
C PHE A 128 13.13 7.24 -12.93
N PHE A 129 13.03 6.88 -11.65
CA PHE A 129 11.85 7.19 -10.84
C PHE A 129 11.71 8.70 -10.60
N GLU A 130 12.77 9.43 -10.26
CA GLU A 130 12.71 10.88 -10.13
C GLU A 130 12.31 11.56 -11.45
N GLN A 131 12.83 11.07 -12.58
CA GLN A 131 12.40 11.55 -13.90
C GLN A 131 10.94 11.22 -14.22
N LEU A 132 10.41 10.10 -13.72
CA LEU A 132 8.99 9.74 -13.84
C LEU A 132 8.12 10.74 -13.09
N LEU A 133 8.48 11.06 -11.84
CA LEU A 133 7.76 12.03 -11.01
C LEU A 133 7.70 13.43 -11.65
N ILE A 134 8.81 13.86 -12.26
CA ILE A 134 8.89 15.17 -12.93
C ILE A 134 8.02 15.19 -14.20
N SER A 135 8.00 14.11 -14.97
CA SER A 135 7.26 14.05 -16.24
C SER A 135 5.77 13.80 -16.08
N PHE A 136 5.36 13.13 -15.01
CA PHE A 136 3.98 12.69 -14.78
C PHE A 136 3.45 13.08 -13.39
N PRO A 137 3.57 14.35 -12.97
CA PRO A 137 3.31 14.77 -11.59
C PRO A 137 1.87 14.52 -11.14
N THR A 138 0.93 14.53 -12.08
CA THR A 138 -0.49 14.26 -11.81
C THR A 138 -0.73 12.78 -11.53
N GLU A 139 -0.24 11.87 -12.38
CA GLU A 139 -0.41 10.43 -12.15
C GLU A 139 0.34 9.96 -10.90
N THR A 140 1.52 10.52 -10.65
CA THR A 140 2.40 10.13 -9.54
C THR A 140 2.04 10.76 -8.20
N ARG A 141 1.00 11.60 -8.12
CA ARG A 141 0.46 12.06 -6.82
C ARG A 141 -0.27 10.92 -6.07
N SER A 142 -0.57 9.83 -6.77
CA SER A 142 -1.29 8.68 -6.22
C SER A 142 -0.41 7.80 -5.33
N SER A 143 -1.07 7.00 -4.49
CA SER A 143 -0.39 6.21 -3.46
C SER A 143 0.55 5.13 -4.01
N TRP A 144 0.35 4.66 -5.25
CA TRP A 144 1.24 3.70 -5.91
C TRP A 144 2.67 4.22 -6.08
N ALA A 145 2.85 5.50 -6.42
CA ALA A 145 4.17 6.10 -6.58
C ALA A 145 4.90 6.16 -5.24
N GLN A 146 4.18 6.44 -4.14
CA GLN A 146 4.74 6.35 -2.80
C GLN A 146 5.15 4.91 -2.44
N GLY A 147 4.40 3.90 -2.88
CA GLY A 147 4.77 2.49 -2.74
C GLY A 147 6.11 2.17 -3.42
N ILE A 148 6.31 2.65 -4.65
CA ILE A 148 7.57 2.48 -5.39
C ILE A 148 8.72 3.21 -4.71
N ARG A 149 8.51 4.45 -4.24
CA ARG A 149 9.53 5.20 -3.49
C ARG A 149 10.00 4.44 -2.25
N LEU A 150 9.06 3.90 -1.46
CA LEU A 150 9.38 3.09 -0.28
C LEU A 150 10.15 1.83 -0.67
N LEU A 151 9.72 1.12 -1.71
CA LEU A 151 10.41 -0.06 -2.21
C LEU A 151 11.87 0.25 -2.58
N LEU A 152 12.10 1.31 -3.34
CA LEU A 152 13.44 1.70 -3.78
C LEU A 152 14.33 2.08 -2.59
N ASN A 153 13.79 2.81 -1.61
CA ASN A 153 14.53 3.16 -0.39
C ASN A 153 14.94 1.92 0.40
N GLU A 154 14.00 1.00 0.65
CA GLU A 154 14.25 -0.23 1.42
C GLU A 154 15.28 -1.15 0.72
N LEU A 155 15.29 -1.18 -0.62
CA LEU A 155 16.26 -1.97 -1.38
C LEU A 155 17.66 -1.34 -1.44
N LYS A 156 17.76 -0.01 -1.25
CA LYS A 156 19.05 0.68 -1.16
C LYS A 156 19.75 0.48 0.17
N LEU A 157 18.99 0.30 1.26
CA LEU A 157 19.58 -0.01 2.55
C LEU A 157 20.28 -1.36 2.44
N PRO A 158 21.59 -1.46 2.78
CA PRO A 158 22.20 -2.75 3.02
C PRO A 158 21.29 -3.46 3.99
N THR A 159 20.75 -4.62 3.62
CA THR A 159 19.84 -5.40 4.44
C THR A 159 20.52 -5.58 5.79
N ARG A 160 20.22 -4.69 6.75
CA ARG A 160 20.74 -4.77 8.10
C ARG A 160 19.98 -5.95 8.68
N THR A 161 20.53 -7.13 8.43
CA THR A 161 20.32 -8.30 9.26
C THR A 161 20.58 -7.82 10.67
N ALA A 162 19.51 -7.50 11.38
CA ALA A 162 19.50 -7.36 12.80
C ALA A 162 19.77 -8.75 13.36
N SER A 163 21.04 -9.14 13.38
CA SER A 163 21.55 -10.01 14.43
C SER A 163 21.37 -9.21 15.71
N ALA A 164 20.20 -9.34 16.32
CA ALA A 164 20.00 -9.00 17.72
C ALA A 164 20.99 -9.86 18.49
N GLY A 165 22.14 -9.27 18.81
CA GLY A 165 23.13 -9.85 19.70
C GLY A 165 22.45 -10.07 21.04
N LEU A 166 21.99 -11.30 21.25
CA LEU A 166 21.74 -11.90 22.54
C LEU A 166 23.08 -11.86 23.29
N GLY A 167 23.30 -10.80 24.06
CA GLY A 167 24.57 -10.53 24.72
C GLY A 167 24.37 -9.82 26.04
N ARG A 168 23.50 -10.35 26.90
CA ARG A 168 23.48 -10.03 28.33
C ARG A 168 23.32 -11.30 29.15
N HIS A 169 24.45 -11.96 29.40
CA HIS A 169 24.64 -12.86 30.53
C HIS A 169 26.12 -12.87 30.91
N LYS A 170 26.49 -11.96 31.82
CA LYS A 170 27.15 -12.25 33.10
C LYS A 170 27.46 -10.96 33.83
#